data_AF-A0A4Y2TUY5-F1
#
_entry.id   AF-A0A4Y2TUY5-F1
#
_cell.length_a   1.000
_cell.length_b   1.000
_cell.length_c   1.000
_cell.angle_alpha   90.00
_cell.angle_beta   90.00
_cell.angle_gamma   90.00
#
_symmetry.space_group_name_H-M   'P 1'
#
loop_
_entity.id
_entity.type
_entity.pdbx_description
1 polymer ?
#
loop_
_entity_poly.entity_id
_entity_poly.type
_entity_poly.pdbx_seq_one_letter_code
_entity_poly.pdbx_strand_id
1 'polypeptide(L)'
;MSRLLGDLTKHKTKHHYCYSCLHRFAKVEILKEHLQYCSEYSPQHIKMPEKGENFIKFQNVHYQHPLPYIIYADFESLIVKEVHTSGNTEIIARHEACGYAYALIGPDGRSVKPISVYRGKNAVKHFMEDILKEKEELAAKLTSIVPISMTPQNELDFRSATHCSICKKALKGDRVRDHDH
;
A
#
# COMPACT_ATOMS: atom_id res chain seq x y z
N MET A 1 -41.78 20.77 -0.71
CA MET A 1 -40.60 19.88 -0.82
C MET A 1 -40.47 19.45 -2.26
N SER A 2 -39.28 19.50 -2.86
CA SER A 2 -39.12 19.09 -4.26
C SER A 2 -39.39 17.59 -4.40
N ARG A 3 -40.21 17.20 -5.37
CA ARG A 3 -40.53 15.78 -5.69
C ARG A 3 -39.31 14.92 -5.98
N LEU A 4 -38.17 15.54 -6.33
CA LEU A 4 -36.95 14.87 -6.77
C LEU A 4 -36.24 14.07 -5.67
N LEU A 5 -36.33 14.49 -4.40
CA LEU A 5 -35.52 13.93 -3.31
C LEU A 5 -36.33 13.20 -2.23
N GLY A 6 -37.66 13.27 -2.30
CA GLY A 6 -38.57 12.69 -1.30
C GLY A 6 -38.58 11.16 -1.29
N ASP A 7 -38.33 10.53 -2.43
CA ASP A 7 -38.47 9.07 -2.61
C ASP A 7 -37.16 8.29 -2.34
N LEU A 8 -36.06 8.98 -2.01
CA LEU A 8 -34.75 8.36 -1.81
C LEU A 8 -34.68 7.50 -0.54
N THR A 9 -35.67 7.58 0.36
CA THR A 9 -35.56 7.01 1.71
C THR A 9 -36.93 6.56 2.22
N LYS A 10 -37.00 5.37 2.83
CA LYS A 10 -38.24 4.86 3.46
C LYS A 10 -38.51 5.51 4.84
N HIS A 11 -37.58 6.29 5.36
CA HIS A 11 -37.71 6.93 6.67
C HIS A 11 -38.55 8.20 6.60
N LYS A 12 -39.70 8.19 7.30
CA LYS A 12 -40.71 9.27 7.32
C LYS A 12 -40.33 10.52 8.13
N THR A 13 -39.08 10.65 8.57
CA THR A 13 -38.60 11.82 9.31
C THR A 13 -38.34 12.99 8.38
N LYS A 14 -38.41 14.23 8.89
CA LYS A 14 -38.02 15.42 8.10
C LYS A 14 -36.53 15.32 7.77
N HIS A 15 -36.21 15.44 6.49
CA HIS A 15 -34.83 15.49 5.98
C HIS A 15 -34.50 16.89 5.50
N HIS A 16 -33.24 17.28 5.66
CA HIS A 16 -32.72 18.58 5.25
C HIS A 16 -31.65 18.35 4.19
N TYR A 17 -31.77 19.04 3.05
CA TYR A 17 -30.83 18.84 1.93
C TYR A 17 -30.02 20.10 1.70
N CYS A 18 -28.73 19.92 1.43
CA CYS A 18 -27.92 20.98 0.85
C CYS A 18 -28.26 21.09 -0.64
N TYR A 19 -28.69 22.26 -1.10
CA TYR A 19 -29.04 22.44 -2.50
C TYR A 19 -27.82 22.57 -3.43
N SER A 20 -26.62 22.78 -2.87
CA SER A 20 -25.38 22.85 -3.66
C SER A 20 -24.82 21.47 -4.02
N CYS A 21 -24.78 20.53 -3.06
CA CYS A 21 -24.21 19.19 -3.25
C CYS A 21 -25.25 18.05 -3.22
N LEU A 22 -26.53 18.38 -2.97
CA LEU A 22 -27.65 17.43 -2.82
C LEU A 22 -27.48 16.40 -1.68
N HIS A 23 -26.50 16.60 -0.79
CA HIS A 23 -26.31 15.74 0.38
C HIS A 23 -27.45 15.92 1.40
N ARG A 24 -27.82 14.83 2.06
CA ARG A 24 -28.94 14.74 2.99
C ARG A 24 -28.45 14.75 4.44
N PHE A 25 -29.13 15.52 5.28
CA PHE A 25 -28.86 15.68 6.69
C PHE A 25 -30.12 15.40 7.52
N ALA A 26 -29.93 14.76 8.67
CA ALA A 26 -31.02 14.42 9.59
C ALA A 26 -31.46 15.59 10.47
N LYS A 27 -30.60 16.60 10.68
CA LYS A 27 -30.83 17.75 11.56
C LYS A 27 -30.48 19.06 10.85
N VAL A 28 -31.18 20.15 11.19
CA VAL A 28 -30.97 21.48 10.61
C VAL A 28 -29.60 22.04 11.01
N GLU A 29 -29.16 21.77 12.23
CA GLU A 29 -27.90 22.29 12.78
C GLU A 29 -26.70 21.75 11.98
N ILE A 30 -26.73 20.46 11.63
CA ILE A 30 -25.68 19.81 10.83
C ILE A 30 -25.69 20.35 9.40
N LEU A 31 -26.88 20.61 8.82
CA LEU A 31 -26.96 21.27 7.52
C LEU A 31 -26.34 22.68 7.59
N LYS A 32 -26.60 23.46 8.64
CA LYS A 32 -26.03 24.80 8.81
C LYS A 32 -24.51 24.78 8.91
N GLU A 33 -23.95 23.84 9.67
CA GLU A 33 -22.50 23.63 9.75
C GLU A 33 -21.91 23.24 8.39
N HIS A 34 -22.52 22.28 7.70
CA HIS A 34 -22.11 21.89 6.35
C HIS A 34 -22.16 23.05 5.34
N LEU A 35 -23.17 23.91 5.41
CA LEU A 35 -23.32 25.06 4.51
C LEU A 35 -22.16 26.07 4.65
N GLN A 36 -21.52 26.18 5.81
CA GLN A 36 -20.36 27.08 6.02
C GLN A 36 -19.22 26.74 5.06
N TYR A 37 -19.02 25.45 4.76
CA TYR A 37 -17.95 25.01 3.87
C TYR A 37 -18.47 24.69 2.47
N CYS A 38 -19.64 24.06 2.36
CA CYS A 38 -20.17 23.60 1.07
C CYS A 38 -20.64 24.73 0.15
N SER A 39 -21.10 25.86 0.70
CA SER A 39 -21.59 26.98 -0.11
C SER A 39 -20.47 27.80 -0.75
N GLU A 40 -19.23 27.69 -0.22
CA GLU A 40 -18.06 28.36 -0.78
C GLU A 40 -17.57 27.71 -2.07
N TYR A 41 -17.89 26.42 -2.27
CA TYR A 41 -17.47 25.68 -3.46
C TYR A 41 -18.53 25.71 -4.55
N SER A 42 -18.12 26.04 -5.78
CA SER A 42 -18.95 25.89 -6.97
C SER A 42 -19.35 24.42 -7.18
N PRO A 43 -20.50 24.14 -7.84
CA PRO A 43 -20.91 22.79 -8.19
C PRO A 43 -19.76 22.02 -8.84
N GLN A 44 -19.46 20.81 -8.35
CA GLN A 44 -18.42 19.98 -8.93
C GLN A 44 -18.89 19.43 -10.27
N HIS A 45 -18.21 19.81 -11.34
CA HIS A 45 -18.36 19.22 -12.66
C HIS A 45 -17.34 18.08 -12.82
N ILE A 46 -17.80 16.84 -12.94
CA ILE A 46 -16.93 15.71 -13.23
C ILE A 46 -16.42 15.87 -14.67
N LYS A 47 -15.17 16.36 -14.82
CA LYS A 47 -14.49 16.39 -16.11
C LYS A 47 -13.84 15.01 -16.34
N MET A 48 -14.39 14.25 -17.28
CA MET A 48 -13.72 13.05 -17.76
C MET A 48 -12.42 13.43 -18.48
N PRO A 49 -11.35 12.62 -18.41
CA PRO A 49 -10.14 12.87 -19.18
C PRO A 49 -10.47 12.96 -20.67
N GLU A 50 -9.76 13.82 -21.38
CA GLU A 50 -9.90 13.95 -22.83
C GLU A 50 -9.46 12.65 -23.52
N LYS A 51 -9.96 12.42 -24.74
CA LYS A 51 -9.63 11.21 -25.51
C LYS A 51 -8.13 11.19 -25.78
N GLY A 52 -7.38 10.27 -25.15
CA GLY A 52 -5.92 10.22 -25.18
C GLY A 52 -5.25 10.52 -23.84
N GLU A 53 -5.94 11.15 -22.89
CA GLU A 53 -5.50 11.39 -21.51
C GLU A 53 -6.13 10.41 -20.51
N ASN A 54 -6.94 9.49 -21.01
CA ASN A 54 -7.62 8.43 -20.25
C ASN A 54 -6.70 7.25 -19.89
N PHE A 55 -5.38 7.40 -20.02
CA PHE A 55 -4.39 6.36 -19.72
C PHE A 55 -3.65 6.67 -18.44
N ILE A 56 -3.76 5.78 -17.46
CA ILE A 56 -2.97 5.83 -16.23
C ILE A 56 -1.60 5.22 -16.54
N LYS A 57 -0.54 5.93 -16.18
CA LYS A 57 0.84 5.44 -16.30
C LYS A 57 1.42 5.20 -14.91
N PHE A 58 2.23 4.17 -14.78
CA PHE A 58 2.96 3.90 -13.55
C PHE A 58 4.02 5.00 -13.32
N GLN A 59 3.84 5.81 -12.28
CA GLN A 59 4.72 6.94 -12.00
C GLN A 59 5.96 6.52 -11.20
N ASN A 60 5.80 5.59 -10.26
CA ASN A 60 6.85 5.20 -9.33
C ASN A 60 7.74 4.09 -9.89
N VAL A 61 8.33 4.33 -11.06
CA VAL A 61 9.15 3.36 -11.81
C VAL A 61 10.27 2.71 -11.00
N HIS A 62 10.73 3.35 -9.92
CA HIS A 62 11.72 2.79 -9.00
C HIS A 62 11.21 1.54 -8.23
N TYR A 63 9.90 1.38 -8.06
CA TYR A 63 9.32 0.16 -7.50
C TYR A 63 9.34 -1.04 -8.46
N GLN A 64 9.81 -0.86 -9.69
CA GLN A 64 10.03 -1.97 -10.62
C GLN A 64 11.40 -2.63 -10.43
N HIS A 65 12.30 -2.04 -9.63
CA HIS A 65 13.56 -2.70 -9.32
C HIS A 65 13.32 -3.97 -8.50
N PRO A 66 13.90 -5.11 -8.89
CA PRO A 66 13.80 -6.32 -8.10
C PRO A 66 14.41 -6.08 -6.71
N LEU A 67 13.74 -6.59 -5.68
CA LEU A 67 14.29 -6.58 -4.34
C LEU A 67 15.12 -7.86 -4.16
N PRO A 68 16.44 -7.77 -3.88
CA PRO A 68 17.31 -8.93 -3.79
C PRO A 68 16.90 -9.87 -2.65
N TYR A 69 16.34 -9.34 -1.57
CA TYR A 69 15.83 -10.16 -0.47
C TYR A 69 14.46 -9.66 -0.02
N ILE A 70 13.54 -10.59 0.21
CA ILE A 70 12.17 -10.32 0.64
C ILE A 70 11.84 -11.21 1.84
N ILE A 71 11.28 -10.63 2.89
CA ILE A 71 10.76 -11.37 4.04
C ILE A 71 9.24 -11.35 3.99
N TYR A 72 8.64 -12.54 3.88
CA TYR A 72 7.21 -12.72 4.08
C TYR A 72 6.98 -13.22 5.49
N ALA A 73 6.13 -12.53 6.26
CA ALA A 73 5.85 -12.88 7.64
C ALA A 73 4.35 -12.87 7.92
N ASP A 74 3.92 -13.75 8.81
CA ASP A 74 2.55 -13.80 9.32
C ASP A 74 2.53 -14.10 10.82
N PHE A 75 1.50 -13.61 11.50
CA PHE A 75 1.33 -13.73 12.95
C PHE A 75 0.09 -14.51 13.29
N GLU A 76 0.20 -15.34 14.33
CA GLU A 76 -0.93 -15.98 14.98
C GLU A 76 -1.29 -15.25 16.26
N SER A 77 -2.58 -15.13 16.55
CA SER A 77 -3.06 -14.44 17.74
C SER A 77 -4.11 -15.25 18.51
N LEU A 78 -4.07 -15.10 19.83
CA LEU A 78 -5.12 -15.57 20.72
C LEU A 78 -6.13 -14.45 20.90
N ILE A 79 -7.41 -14.82 20.84
CA ILE A 79 -8.51 -13.91 21.17
C ILE A 79 -8.68 -13.92 22.69
N VAL A 80 -8.27 -12.84 23.34
CA VAL A 80 -8.44 -12.66 24.79
C VAL A 80 -9.66 -11.79 25.03
N LYS A 81 -10.63 -12.33 25.78
CA LYS A 81 -11.85 -11.58 26.13
C LYS A 81 -11.48 -10.34 26.94
N GLU A 82 -11.91 -9.19 26.44
CA GLU A 82 -11.67 -7.90 27.06
C GLU A 82 -12.88 -7.01 26.75
N VAL A 83 -13.77 -6.89 27.74
CA VAL A 83 -15.03 -6.17 27.56
C VAL A 83 -14.91 -4.81 28.21
N HIS A 84 -14.89 -3.76 27.40
CA HIS A 84 -14.98 -2.38 27.87
C HIS A 84 -15.57 -1.47 26.79
N THR A 85 -16.13 -0.35 27.22
CA THR A 85 -16.70 0.66 26.32
C THR A 85 -15.71 1.79 26.08
N SER A 86 -15.55 2.16 24.81
CA SER A 86 -14.78 3.34 24.38
C SER A 86 -15.71 4.22 23.55
N GLY A 87 -16.27 5.25 24.19
CA GLY A 87 -17.32 6.07 23.61
C GLY A 87 -18.58 5.26 23.30
N ASN A 88 -18.98 5.22 22.02
CA ASN A 88 -20.13 4.44 21.54
C ASN A 88 -19.76 3.03 21.06
N THR A 89 -18.51 2.61 21.23
CA THR A 89 -17.99 1.32 20.77
C THR A 89 -17.80 0.38 21.96
N GLU A 90 -18.36 -0.82 21.86
CA GLU A 90 -18.07 -1.92 22.79
C GLU A 90 -16.91 -2.75 22.22
N ILE A 91 -15.79 -2.76 22.92
CA ILE A 91 -14.68 -3.66 22.64
C ILE A 91 -14.96 -4.95 23.40
N ILE A 92 -14.99 -6.09 22.71
CA ILE A 92 -15.36 -7.40 23.28
C ILE A 92 -14.16 -8.34 23.48
N ALA A 93 -13.07 -8.11 22.75
CA ALA A 93 -11.86 -8.90 22.79
C ALA A 93 -10.66 -8.12 22.24
N ARG A 94 -9.46 -8.54 22.65
CA ARG A 94 -8.19 -8.14 22.03
C ARG A 94 -7.50 -9.35 21.39
N HIS A 95 -6.76 -9.10 20.33
CA HIS A 95 -5.86 -10.07 19.73
C HIS A 95 -4.48 -9.95 20.38
N GLU A 96 -4.03 -11.02 21.06
CA GLU A 96 -2.71 -11.11 21.63
C GLU A 96 -1.85 -12.04 20.76
N ALA A 97 -0.83 -11.50 20.11
CA ALA A 97 0.08 -12.28 19.27
C ALA A 97 0.79 -13.38 20.09
N CYS A 98 0.65 -14.64 19.65
CA CYS A 98 1.18 -15.81 20.34
C CYS A 98 2.23 -16.59 19.53
N GLY A 99 2.45 -16.20 18.28
CA GLY A 99 3.46 -16.79 17.42
C GLY A 99 3.58 -16.05 16.10
N TYR A 100 4.61 -16.38 15.34
CA TYR A 100 4.81 -15.92 13.97
C TYR A 100 5.56 -16.97 13.17
N ALA A 101 5.45 -16.84 11.86
CA ALA A 101 6.33 -17.50 10.91
C ALA A 101 6.84 -16.48 9.89
N TYR A 102 8.10 -16.62 9.47
CA TYR A 102 8.60 -15.85 8.33
C TYR A 102 9.48 -16.70 7.40
N ALA A 103 9.38 -16.38 6.11
CA ALA A 103 10.21 -16.93 5.05
C ALA A 103 11.07 -15.83 4.44
N LEU A 104 12.38 -16.07 4.36
CA LEU A 104 13.33 -15.19 3.70
C LEU A 104 13.58 -15.70 2.29
N ILE A 105 13.13 -14.95 1.29
CA ILE A 105 13.27 -15.26 -0.13
C ILE A 105 14.44 -14.46 -0.70
N GLY A 106 15.31 -15.16 -1.45
CA GLY A 106 16.47 -14.57 -2.11
C GLY A 106 16.21 -14.13 -3.55
N PRO A 107 17.26 -13.66 -4.25
CA PRO A 107 17.13 -13.14 -5.61
C PRO A 107 16.67 -14.20 -6.63
N ASP A 108 16.95 -15.47 -6.36
CA ASP A 108 16.53 -16.61 -7.18
C ASP A 108 15.06 -17.02 -6.97
N GLY A 109 14.33 -16.29 -6.13
CA GLY A 109 12.94 -16.57 -5.78
C GLY A 109 12.76 -17.77 -4.86
N ARG A 110 13.84 -18.30 -4.26
CA ARG A 110 13.79 -19.45 -3.35
C ARG A 110 14.04 -19.03 -1.91
N SER A 111 13.61 -19.88 -0.98
CA SER A 111 13.88 -19.67 0.44
C SER A 111 15.38 -19.81 0.71
N VAL A 112 15.98 -18.76 1.26
CA VAL A 112 17.41 -18.71 1.60
C VAL A 112 17.73 -19.68 2.74
N LYS A 113 16.76 -19.90 3.62
CA LYS A 113 16.86 -20.77 4.79
C LYS A 113 15.50 -21.43 5.10
N PRO A 114 15.44 -22.43 6.00
CA PRO A 114 14.16 -22.98 6.46
C PRO A 114 13.28 -21.88 7.08
N ILE A 115 11.96 -22.04 6.95
CA ILE A 115 10.99 -21.10 7.52
C ILE A 115 11.22 -21.01 9.03
N SER A 116 11.39 -19.78 9.52
CA SER A 116 11.56 -19.50 10.93
C SER A 116 10.18 -19.42 11.58
N VAL A 117 9.95 -20.22 12.60
CA VAL A 117 8.67 -20.29 13.32
C VAL A 117 8.93 -20.10 14.80
N TYR A 118 8.14 -19.24 15.43
CA TYR A 118 8.16 -19.02 16.87
C TYR A 118 6.75 -19.12 17.43
N ARG A 119 6.62 -19.78 18.59
CA ARG A 119 5.37 -19.83 19.36
C ARG A 119 5.70 -19.66 20.82
N GLY A 120 5.13 -18.64 21.44
CA GLY A 120 5.45 -18.30 22.82
C GLY A 120 4.96 -16.91 23.22
N LYS A 121 5.25 -16.55 24.47
CA LYS A 121 4.96 -15.20 25.00
C LYS A 121 5.86 -14.18 24.33
N ASN A 122 5.40 -12.93 24.23
CA ASN A 122 6.15 -11.83 23.63
C ASN A 122 6.53 -12.09 22.16
N ALA A 123 5.67 -12.75 21.38
CA ALA A 123 5.91 -13.10 19.98
C ALA A 123 6.35 -11.89 19.14
N VAL A 124 5.75 -10.72 19.35
CA VAL A 124 6.13 -9.48 18.63
C VAL A 124 7.56 -9.05 18.95
N LYS A 125 8.00 -9.16 20.21
CA LYS A 125 9.36 -8.79 20.61
C LYS A 125 10.38 -9.71 19.95
N HIS A 126 10.16 -11.02 20.04
CA HIS A 126 11.03 -12.01 19.39
C HIS A 126 11.08 -11.83 17.87
N PHE A 127 9.93 -11.54 17.24
CA PHE A 127 9.90 -11.23 15.82
C PHE A 127 10.79 -10.04 15.46
N MET A 128 10.68 -8.94 16.20
CA MET A 128 11.50 -7.75 15.92
C MET A 128 13.00 -8.04 16.10
N GLU A 129 13.37 -8.81 17.12
CA GLU A 129 14.76 -9.25 17.34
C GLU A 129 15.27 -10.11 16.18
N ASP A 130 14.48 -11.09 15.74
CA ASP A 130 14.82 -11.96 14.60
C ASP A 130 14.97 -11.17 13.30
N ILE A 131 14.04 -10.27 12.98
CA ILE A 131 14.09 -9.46 11.75
C ILE A 131 15.29 -8.50 11.76
N LEU A 132 15.64 -7.94 12.91
CA LEU A 132 16.85 -7.10 13.04
C LEU A 132 18.13 -7.92 12.80
N LYS A 133 18.18 -9.15 13.31
CA LYS A 133 19.28 -10.06 13.04
C LYS A 133 19.38 -10.41 11.56
N GLU A 134 18.26 -10.74 10.90
CA GLU A 134 18.24 -10.96 9.45
C GLU A 134 18.76 -9.75 8.68
N LYS A 135 18.34 -8.54 9.07
CA LYS A 135 18.80 -7.31 8.45
C LYS A 135 20.33 -7.18 8.54
N GLU A 136 20.94 -7.45 9.69
CA GLU A 136 22.39 -7.36 9.86
C GLU A 136 23.13 -8.37 8.97
N GLU A 137 22.65 -9.61 8.92
CA GLU A 137 23.23 -10.66 8.06
C GLU A 137 23.08 -10.34 6.56
N LEU A 138 21.93 -9.79 6.16
CA LEU A 138 21.66 -9.40 4.78
C LEU A 138 22.43 -8.15 4.37
N ALA A 139 22.61 -7.19 5.27
CA ALA A 139 23.38 -5.98 4.99
C ALA A 139 24.81 -6.34 4.54
N ALA A 140 25.46 -7.29 5.22
CA ALA A 140 26.79 -7.77 4.85
C ALA A 140 26.81 -8.34 3.42
N LYS A 141 25.79 -9.12 3.04
CA LYS A 141 25.66 -9.71 1.69
C LYS A 141 25.42 -8.64 0.62
N LEU A 142 24.54 -7.67 0.89
CA LEU A 142 24.20 -6.58 -0.02
C LEU A 142 25.37 -5.61 -0.25
N THR A 143 26.27 -5.47 0.71
CA THR A 143 27.49 -4.65 0.56
C THR A 143 28.64 -5.36 -0.15
N SER A 144 28.52 -6.66 -0.43
CA SER A 144 29.56 -7.42 -1.12
C SER A 144 29.65 -7.01 -2.59
N ILE A 145 30.84 -6.64 -3.05
CA ILE A 145 31.08 -6.32 -4.46
C ILE A 145 31.36 -7.62 -5.20
N VAL A 146 30.40 -8.07 -6.00
CA VAL A 146 30.54 -9.24 -6.88
C VAL A 146 30.78 -8.76 -8.32
N PRO A 147 31.71 -9.38 -9.08
CA PRO A 147 31.88 -9.08 -10.50
C PRO A 147 30.59 -9.35 -11.28
N ILE A 148 30.20 -8.43 -12.17
CA ILE A 148 29.07 -8.64 -13.07
C ILE A 148 29.34 -9.81 -14.03
N SER A 149 28.41 -10.75 -14.11
CA SER A 149 28.46 -11.86 -15.07
C SER A 149 27.63 -11.51 -16.31
N MET A 150 28.29 -11.19 -17.42
CA MET A 150 27.61 -10.82 -18.67
C MET A 150 27.85 -11.88 -19.74
N THR A 151 26.76 -12.38 -20.34
CA THR A 151 26.86 -13.18 -21.55
C THR A 151 27.20 -12.30 -22.75
N PRO A 152 27.74 -12.85 -23.85
CA PRO A 152 27.94 -12.09 -25.09
C PRO A 152 26.66 -11.43 -25.61
N GLN A 153 25.49 -12.06 -25.40
CA GLN A 153 24.20 -11.49 -25.77
C GLN A 153 23.85 -10.27 -24.90
N ASN A 154 24.05 -10.35 -23.58
CA ASN A 154 23.79 -9.22 -22.67
C ASN A 154 24.62 -7.99 -23.06
N GLU A 155 25.87 -8.19 -23.48
CA GLU A 155 26.74 -7.09 -23.94
C GLU A 155 26.26 -6.50 -25.28
N LEU A 156 25.71 -7.30 -26.19
CA LEU A 156 25.08 -6.82 -27.42
C LEU A 156 23.80 -6.01 -27.11
N ASP A 157 22.96 -6.52 -26.21
CA ASP A 157 21.72 -5.86 -25.80
C ASP A 157 22.03 -4.53 -25.11
N PHE A 158 23.03 -4.49 -24.23
CA PHE A 158 23.51 -3.28 -23.58
C PHE A 158 24.02 -2.23 -24.59
N ARG A 159 24.80 -2.66 -25.59
CA ARG A 159 25.35 -1.75 -26.61
C ARG A 159 24.28 -1.20 -27.55
N SER A 160 23.26 -1.99 -27.86
CA SER A 160 22.18 -1.62 -28.79
C SER A 160 21.00 -0.91 -28.11
N ALA A 161 20.92 -0.92 -26.77
CA ALA A 161 19.85 -0.27 -26.01
C ALA A 161 19.80 1.25 -26.26
N THR A 162 18.65 1.72 -26.73
CA THR A 162 18.36 3.15 -26.96
C THR A 162 17.45 3.77 -25.89
N HIS A 163 16.71 2.93 -25.15
CA HIS A 163 15.76 3.32 -24.12
C HIS A 163 16.00 2.54 -22.83
N CYS A 164 15.76 3.17 -21.69
CA CYS A 164 15.84 2.53 -20.38
C CYS A 164 14.85 1.37 -20.27
N SER A 165 15.30 0.21 -19.80
CA SER A 165 14.46 -0.97 -19.60
C SER A 165 13.34 -0.75 -18.58
N ILE A 166 13.52 0.18 -17.64
CA ILE A 166 12.60 0.45 -16.53
C ILE A 166 11.64 1.59 -16.89
N CYS A 167 12.17 2.81 -17.07
CA CYS A 167 11.32 3.99 -17.30
C CYS A 167 10.94 4.24 -18.77
N LYS A 168 11.48 3.44 -19.69
CA LYS A 168 11.23 3.51 -21.15
C LYS A 168 11.59 4.85 -21.80
N LYS A 169 12.34 5.72 -21.13
CA LYS A 169 12.86 6.99 -21.69
C LYS A 169 14.16 6.74 -22.46
N ALA A 170 14.46 7.59 -23.45
CA ALA A 170 15.68 7.52 -24.23
C ALA A 170 16.95 7.68 -23.36
N LEU A 171 17.95 6.85 -23.61
CA LEU A 171 19.25 6.88 -22.94
C LEU A 171 20.12 7.92 -23.64
N LYS A 172 20.24 9.13 -23.06
CA LYS A 172 21.00 10.26 -23.64
C LYS A 172 22.53 10.14 -23.43
N GLY A 173 23.07 8.91 -23.51
CA GLY A 173 24.48 8.60 -23.21
C GLY A 173 24.71 8.03 -21.81
N ASP A 174 23.75 8.15 -20.89
CA ASP A 174 23.80 7.56 -19.55
C ASP A 174 23.47 6.06 -19.58
N ARG A 175 24.44 5.23 -19.97
CA ARG A 175 24.33 3.78 -19.95
C ARG A 175 25.07 3.21 -18.75
N VAL A 176 24.30 2.70 -17.79
CA VAL A 176 24.81 1.97 -16.63
C VAL A 176 24.48 0.49 -16.75
N ARG A 177 25.41 -0.37 -16.32
CA ARG A 177 25.16 -1.80 -16.22
C ARG A 177 24.52 -2.08 -14.86
N ASP A 178 23.41 -2.78 -14.86
CA ASP A 178 22.81 -3.28 -13.62
C ASP A 178 23.61 -4.47 -13.12
N HIS A 179 24.03 -4.47 -11.86
CA HIS A 179 24.79 -5.54 -11.24
C HIS A 179 23.90 -6.70 -10.75
N ASP A 180 22.59 -6.48 -10.61
CA ASP A 180 21.67 -7.40 -9.92
C ASP A 180 20.87 -8.31 -10.90
N HIS A 181 21.47 -8.63 -12.04
CA HIS A 181 20.90 -9.47 -13.11
C HIS A 181 21.63 -10.80 -13.27
#